data_AF-A0A2S6NPL8-F1
#
_entry.id   AF-A0A2S6NPL8-F1
#
_cell.length_a   1.000
_cell.length_b   1.000
_cell.length_c   1.000
_cell.angle_alpha   90.00
_cell.angle_beta   90.00
_cell.angle_gamma   90.00
#
_symmetry.space_group_name_H-M   'P 1'
#
loop_
_entity.id
_entity.type
_entity.pdbx_description
1 polymer ?
#
loop_
_entity_poly.entity_id
_entity_poly.type
_entity_poly.pdbx_seq_one_letter_code
_entity_poly.pdbx_strand_id
1 'polypeptide(L)'
;MERVDASELAHRLAKNAEAVCRHYLSAGRREGAYWLVGDARNTPGRSMFVRLKETAKGPAGKWTDYVAPRVMLRPRAGRRCCEGSAASPQHNLSPSGRVA
;
A
#
# COMPACT_ATOMS: atom_id res chain seq x y z
N MET A 1 12.83 -12.76 28.87
CA MET A 1 12.24 -11.81 27.90
C MET A 1 11.89 -12.63 26.68
N GLU A 2 10.64 -13.05 26.55
CA GLU A 2 10.21 -13.83 25.37
C GLU A 2 10.41 -12.97 24.12
N ARG A 3 11.03 -13.56 23.10
CA ARG A 3 11.16 -12.93 21.78
C ARG A 3 9.75 -12.76 21.24
N VAL A 4 9.30 -11.52 21.13
CA VAL A 4 8.06 -11.19 20.43
C VAL A 4 8.18 -11.73 19.01
N ASP A 5 7.30 -12.65 18.64
CA ASP A 5 7.25 -13.16 17.27
C ASP A 5 6.91 -12.01 16.32
N ALA A 6 7.58 -11.97 15.17
CA ALA A 6 7.39 -10.90 14.19
C ALA A 6 5.93 -10.82 13.72
N SER A 7 5.25 -11.97 13.65
CA SER A 7 3.83 -12.05 13.29
C SER A 7 2.97 -11.38 14.36
N GLU A 8 3.21 -11.65 15.64
CA GLU A 8 2.43 -11.04 16.73
C GLU A 8 2.62 -9.52 16.77
N LEU A 9 3.86 -9.05 16.58
CA LEU A 9 4.14 -7.62 16.46
C LEU A 9 3.38 -7.00 15.27
N ALA A 10 3.41 -7.66 14.11
CA ALA A 10 2.70 -7.19 12.92
C ALA A 10 1.18 -7.10 13.14
N HIS A 11 0.57 -8.08 13.81
CA HIS A 11 -0.86 -8.05 14.14
C HIS A 11 -1.21 -6.90 15.10
N ARG A 12 -0.36 -6.65 16.11
CA ARG A 12 -0.56 -5.54 17.06
C ARG A 12 -0.45 -4.18 16.37
N LEU A 13 0.51 -4.02 15.45
CA LEU A 13 0.65 -2.82 14.64
C LEU A 13 -0.52 -2.63 13.67
N ALA A 14 -0.97 -3.72 13.04
CA ALA A 14 -2.13 -3.73 12.16
C ALA A 14 -3.41 -3.26 12.85
N LYS A 15 -3.67 -3.73 14.09
CA LYS A 15 -4.83 -3.27 14.89
C LYS A 15 -4.78 -1.77 15.20
N ASN A 16 -3.56 -1.20 15.29
CA ASN A 16 -3.32 0.22 15.55
C ASN A 16 -2.87 0.97 14.28
N ALA A 17 -3.24 0.48 13.09
CA ALA A 17 -2.70 0.98 11.81
C ALA A 17 -2.84 2.49 11.64
N GLU A 18 -3.95 3.11 12.11
CA GLU A 18 -4.14 4.55 12.00
C GLU A 18 -3.12 5.34 12.84
N ALA A 19 -2.84 4.90 14.08
CA ALA A 19 -1.84 5.54 14.94
C ALA A 19 -0.43 5.38 14.37
N VAL A 20 -0.10 4.18 13.86
CA VAL A 20 1.17 3.90 13.19
C VAL A 20 1.34 4.79 11.95
N CYS A 21 0.32 4.90 11.11
CA CYS A 21 0.35 5.75 9.93
C CYS A 21 0.49 7.23 10.28
N ARG A 22 -0.21 7.73 11.30
CA ARG A 22 -0.04 9.11 11.76
C ARG A 22 1.38 9.40 12.25
N HIS A 23 2.05 8.42 12.86
CA HIS A 23 3.39 8.58 13.40
C HIS A 23 4.49 8.48 12.33
N TYR A 24 4.44 7.44 11.49
CA TYR A 24 5.51 7.15 10.51
C TYR A 24 5.21 7.66 9.08
N LEU A 25 3.92 7.79 8.73
CA LEU A 25 3.43 8.19 7.41
C LEU A 25 2.62 9.49 7.48
N SER A 26 3.16 10.48 8.20
CA SER A 26 2.50 11.75 8.53
C SER A 26 2.16 12.64 7.32
N ALA A 27 2.84 12.46 6.18
CA ALA A 27 2.52 13.17 4.93
C ALA A 27 1.30 12.57 4.20
N GLY A 28 0.83 11.42 4.67
CA GLY A 28 -0.40 10.81 4.18
C GLY A 28 -1.65 11.39 4.82
N ARG A 29 -2.81 10.90 4.38
CA ARG A 29 -4.13 11.31 4.90
C ARG A 29 -5.08 10.14 4.99
N ARG A 30 -6.06 10.25 5.89
CA ARG A 30 -7.15 9.28 6.00
C ARG A 30 -8.26 9.56 4.98
N GLU A 31 -8.53 8.61 4.08
CA GLU A 31 -9.77 8.55 3.29
C GLU A 31 -10.56 7.30 3.69
N GLY A 32 -11.64 7.51 4.46
CA GLY A 32 -12.51 6.43 4.91
C GLY A 32 -11.76 5.39 5.76
N ALA A 33 -11.71 4.16 5.26
CA ALA A 33 -11.03 3.03 5.90
C ALA A 33 -9.57 2.85 5.44
N TYR A 34 -9.02 3.82 4.71
CA TYR A 34 -7.67 3.77 4.15
C TYR A 34 -6.83 4.99 4.55
N TRP A 35 -5.51 4.81 4.58
CA TRP A 35 -4.52 5.87 4.66
C TRP A 35 -3.82 5.96 3.31
N LEU A 36 -3.82 7.13 2.67
CA LEU A 36 -3.14 7.35 1.38
C LEU A 36 -1.83 8.09 1.61
N VAL A 37 -0.76 7.63 0.95
CA VAL A 37 0.57 8.23 0.96
C VAL A 37 1.22 8.04 -0.41
N GLY A 38 2.28 8.78 -0.70
CA GLY A 38 3.04 8.64 -1.94
C GLY A 38 3.86 7.35 -1.95
N ASP A 39 4.67 7.12 -0.94
CA ASP A 39 5.51 5.92 -0.87
C ASP A 39 5.85 5.57 0.59
N ALA A 40 6.56 4.47 0.79
CA ALA A 40 7.06 4.05 2.09
C ALA A 40 8.06 5.03 2.71
N ARG A 41 8.58 6.00 1.94
CA ARG A 41 9.46 7.08 2.41
C ARG A 41 8.68 8.31 2.88
N ASN A 42 7.36 8.19 3.06
CA ASN A 42 6.49 9.27 3.51
C ASN A 42 6.49 10.47 2.56
N THR A 43 6.64 10.24 1.26
CA THR A 43 6.35 11.29 0.27
C THR A 43 4.85 11.54 0.21
N PRO A 44 4.38 12.79 0.04
CA PRO A 44 2.95 13.05 -0.15
C PRO A 44 2.49 12.50 -1.51
N GLY A 45 1.31 11.89 -1.56
CA GLY A 45 0.80 11.30 -2.80
C GLY A 45 -0.39 10.37 -2.60
N ARG A 46 -0.64 9.53 -3.62
CA ARG A 46 -1.75 8.55 -3.66
C ARG A 46 -1.35 7.21 -4.27
N SER A 47 -0.06 6.96 -4.47
CA SER A 47 0.45 5.71 -5.05
C SER A 47 0.35 4.58 -4.05
N MET A 48 0.65 4.83 -2.77
CA MET A 48 0.55 3.85 -1.70
C MET A 48 -0.66 4.08 -0.82
N PHE A 49 -1.32 3.00 -0.39
CA PHE A 49 -2.39 3.06 0.60
C PHE A 49 -2.33 1.91 1.60
N VAL A 50 -2.73 2.19 2.84
CA VAL A 50 -2.77 1.25 3.96
C VAL A 50 -4.22 1.07 4.41
N ARG A 51 -4.66 -0.16 4.67
CA ARG A 51 -5.98 -0.45 5.23
C ARG A 51 -5.99 -0.21 6.73
N LEU A 52 -6.87 0.65 7.22
CA LEU A 52 -6.93 1.02 8.64
C LEU A 52 -7.84 0.11 9.47
N LYS A 53 -8.82 -0.52 8.83
CA LYS A 53 -9.81 -1.37 9.49
C LYS A 53 -9.84 -2.75 8.85
N GLU A 54 -10.10 -3.76 9.66
CA GLU A 54 -10.40 -5.09 9.17
C GLU A 54 -11.72 -5.06 8.37
N THR A 55 -11.75 -5.79 7.27
CA THR A 55 -12.90 -5.85 6.36
C THR A 55 -13.00 -7.26 5.79
N ALA A 56 -14.12 -7.60 5.15
CA ALA A 56 -14.25 -8.86 4.40
C ALA A 56 -13.16 -9.07 3.33
N LYS A 57 -12.47 -8.00 2.90
CA LYS A 57 -11.38 -8.04 1.91
C LYS A 57 -9.99 -8.27 2.53
N GLY A 58 -9.88 -8.36 3.86
CA GLY A 58 -8.63 -8.67 4.55
C GLY A 58 -8.35 -7.84 5.81
N PRO A 59 -7.24 -8.16 6.51
CA PRO A 59 -6.88 -7.56 7.79
C PRO A 59 -6.46 -6.09 7.66
N ALA A 60 -6.54 -5.36 8.77
CA ALA A 60 -5.95 -4.03 8.89
C ALA A 60 -4.41 -4.10 8.72
N GLY A 61 -3.77 -2.98 8.43
CA GLY A 61 -2.32 -2.88 8.23
C GLY A 61 -1.81 -3.37 6.87
N LYS A 62 -2.62 -4.06 6.07
CA LYS A 62 -2.25 -4.39 4.69
C LYS A 62 -2.06 -3.10 3.89
N TRP A 63 -0.90 -2.95 3.26
CA TRP A 63 -0.59 -1.84 2.38
C TRP A 63 -0.36 -2.33 0.96
N THR A 64 -0.61 -1.45 0.01
CA THR A 64 -0.42 -1.70 -1.42
C THR A 64 0.08 -0.43 -2.05
N ASP A 65 1.13 -0.55 -2.85
CA ASP A 65 1.70 0.54 -3.65
C ASP A 65 1.42 0.30 -5.13
N TYR A 66 0.90 1.35 -5.78
CA TYR A 66 0.68 1.41 -7.20
C TYR A 66 1.79 2.22 -7.83
N VAL A 67 2.59 1.55 -8.66
CA VAL A 67 3.46 2.25 -9.59
C VAL A 67 2.58 2.76 -10.73
N ALA A 68 2.11 4.00 -10.63
CA ALA A 68 1.58 4.68 -11.80
C ALA A 68 2.76 4.81 -12.79
N PRO A 69 2.68 4.26 -14.02
CA PRO A 69 3.66 4.60 -15.03
C PRO A 69 3.59 6.12 -15.16
N ARG A 70 4.70 6.82 -14.88
CA ARG A 70 4.84 8.25 -15.18
C ARG A 70 4.32 8.42 -16.61
N VAL A 71 3.25 9.19 -16.75
CA VAL A 71 2.68 9.72 -18.00
C VAL A 71 3.44 9.20 -19.23
N MET A 72 2.92 8.16 -19.89
CA MET A 72 3.36 7.90 -21.26
C MET A 72 3.11 9.19 -22.04
N LEU A 73 4.21 9.81 -22.47
CA LEU A 73 4.22 10.87 -23.46
C LEU A 73 3.29 10.46 -24.59
N ARG A 74 2.44 11.41 -25.00
CA ARG A 74 1.44 11.22 -26.05
C ARG A 74 2.06 10.54 -27.28
N PRO A 75 1.58 9.37 -27.72
CA PRO A 75 1.93 8.88 -29.03
C PRO A 75 1.16 9.71 -30.06
N ARG A 76 1.85 10.66 -30.70
CA ARG A 76 1.45 11.09 -32.05
C ARG A 76 1.74 9.92 -33.00
N ALA A 77 0.82 8.98 -33.10
CA ALA A 77 0.56 8.11 -34.24
C ALA A 77 -0.35 6.96 -33.78
N GLY A 78 -1.49 6.81 -34.43
CA GLY A 78 -2.49 5.81 -34.08
C GLY A 78 -1.94 4.38 -34.18
N ARG A 79 -2.00 3.65 -33.06
CA ARG A 79 -2.27 2.22 -32.98
C ARG A 79 -2.86 1.92 -31.61
N ARG A 80 -4.02 1.26 -31.58
CA ARG A 80 -4.57 0.65 -30.37
C ARG A 80 -3.69 -0.55 -30.03
N CYS A 81 -2.95 -0.46 -28.94
CA CYS A 81 -2.43 -1.63 -28.24
C CYS A 81 -3.20 -1.76 -26.93
N CYS A 82 -4.49 -2.07 -27.04
CA CYS A 82 -5.20 -2.69 -25.92
C CYS A 82 -4.90 -4.18 -26.00
N GLU A 83 -3.81 -4.62 -25.39
CA GLU A 83 -3.63 -6.00 -24.89
C GLU A 83 -2.29 -6.08 -24.17
N GLY A 84 -2.33 -6.35 -22.86
CA GLY A 84 -1.11 -6.65 -22.09
C GLY A 84 -1.06 -6.04 -20.70
N SER A 85 -1.65 -6.75 -19.74
CA SER A 85 -1.38 -6.65 -18.29
C SER A 85 -2.06 -5.50 -17.51
N ALA A 86 -3.25 -5.82 -16.99
CA ALA A 86 -3.87 -5.14 -15.84
C ALA A 86 -3.23 -5.54 -14.49
N ALA A 87 -2.01 -6.06 -14.49
CA ALA A 87 -1.25 -6.22 -13.27
C ALA A 87 -0.58 -4.88 -12.95
N SER A 88 -1.32 -3.97 -12.31
CA SER A 88 -0.64 -2.99 -11.46
C SER A 88 0.22 -3.79 -10.50
N PRO A 89 1.57 -3.68 -10.55
CA PRO A 89 2.43 -4.52 -9.73
C PRO A 89 2.17 -4.13 -8.28
N GLN A 90 1.33 -4.90 -7.61
CA GLN A 90 1.09 -4.73 -6.19
C GLN A 90 2.35 -5.22 -5.50
N HIS A 91 3.26 -4.31 -5.17
CA HIS A 91 4.42 -4.63 -4.34
C HIS A 91 3.95 -4.79 -2.89
N ASN A 92 3.18 -5.84 -2.62
CA ASN A 92 2.73 -6.18 -1.27
C ASN A 92 3.88 -6.88 -0.54
N LEU A 93 4.55 -6.22 0.41
CA LEU A 93 5.35 -6.94 1.40
C LEU A 93 4.37 -7.62 2.38
N SER A 94 4.11 -8.92 2.18
CA SER A 94 3.40 -9.72 3.18
C SER A 94 4.20 -9.72 4.50
N PRO A 95 3.54 -9.67 5.68
CA PRO A 95 4.21 -9.84 6.98
C PRO A 95 4.99 -11.16 7.11
N SER A 96 4.70 -12.11 6.22
CA SER A 96 5.26 -13.46 6.14
C SER A 96 6.36 -13.62 5.06
N GLY A 97 6.87 -12.53 4.47
CA GLY A 97 8.01 -12.58 3.54
C GLY A 97 7.75 -13.28 2.20
N ARG A 98 6.50 -13.67 1.90
CA ARG A 98 6.12 -14.20 0.58
C ARG A 98 5.53 -13.09 -0.28
N VAL A 99 6.28 -12.73 -1.32
CA VAL A 99 5.80 -12.00 -2.49
C VAL A 99 4.85 -12.93 -3.23
N ALA A 100 3.63 -12.46 -3.48
CA ALA A 100 2.64 -13.14 -4.33
C ALA A 100 2.73 -12.57 -5.75
#